data_AF-A0AAU7R7N3-F1
#
_entry.id   AF-A0AAU7R7N3-F1
#
_cell.length_a   1.000
_cell.length_b   1.000
_cell.length_c   1.000
_cell.angle_alpha   90.00
_cell.angle_beta   90.00
_cell.angle_gamma   90.00
#
_symmetry.space_group_name_H-M   'P 1'
#
loop_
_entity.id
_entity.type
_entity.pdbx_description
1 polymer ?
#
loop_
_entity_poly.entity_id
_entity_poly.type
_entity_poly.pdbx_seq_one_letter_code
_entity_poly.pdbx_strand_id
1 'polypeptide(L)'
;MAATTPSAVERAAAALARIRHARLLHPAGRTFAGEARIWGTPGPPTGVPLLDLPARWPATIRLSKGVPTPGGWPDVLGVAVRLHRDPEPPVDLLWSSSGAAPVLRNLPLPRRRFTGTYTSIMPFRAGGRRLFLAVLADPESPDLGRGLAEAVAAVAADEPRLVLAVASAVGRWRPFGEVRLDDERGAAEDAALAFDPIGNVPPGLRLTGPLARLRDDGYRGSRRARGAALSRAARRG
;
A
#
# COMPACT_ATOMS: atom_id res chain seq x y z
N MET A 1 27.94 -10.13 17.03
CA MET A 1 26.79 -9.53 16.32
C MET A 1 27.28 -8.31 15.56
N ALA A 2 27.47 -8.40 14.24
CA ALA A 2 27.94 -7.26 13.45
C ALA A 2 26.79 -6.28 13.22
N ALA A 3 26.91 -5.07 13.77
CA ALA A 3 26.01 -3.97 13.45
C ALA A 3 26.24 -3.59 11.98
N THR A 4 25.27 -3.88 11.12
CA THR A 4 25.32 -3.48 9.71
C THR A 4 25.32 -1.96 9.61
N THR A 5 26.43 -1.40 9.14
CA THR A 5 26.58 0.03 8.88
C THR A 5 25.52 0.49 7.86
N PRO A 6 24.71 1.51 8.16
CA PRO A 6 23.63 1.93 7.28
C PRO A 6 24.17 2.44 5.94
N SER A 7 23.49 2.13 4.83
CA SER A 7 23.93 2.52 3.48
C SER A 7 23.90 4.04 3.27
N ALA A 8 24.63 4.56 2.27
CA ALA A 8 24.63 6.00 1.97
C ALA A 8 23.23 6.54 1.65
N VAL A 9 22.41 5.72 0.99
CA VAL A 9 20.99 6.01 0.69
C VAL A 9 20.16 6.04 1.97
N GLU A 10 20.35 5.07 2.89
CA GLU A 10 19.70 5.08 4.20
C GLU A 10 20.03 6.35 5.00
N ARG A 11 21.28 6.80 4.98
CA ARG A 11 21.72 8.01 5.68
C ARG A 11 21.14 9.29 5.05
N ALA A 12 21.13 9.39 3.71
CA ALA A 12 20.55 10.54 3.01
C ALA A 12 19.03 10.62 3.20
N ALA A 13 18.33 9.49 3.08
CA ALA A 13 16.90 9.38 3.39
C ALA A 13 16.60 9.76 4.84
N ALA A 14 17.43 9.31 5.78
CA ALA A 14 17.28 9.64 7.19
C ALA A 14 17.57 11.11 7.48
N ALA A 15 18.57 11.71 6.84
CA ALA A 15 18.88 13.13 6.97
C ALA A 15 17.75 14.00 6.42
N LEU A 16 17.24 13.70 5.22
CA LEU A 16 16.10 14.43 4.65
C LEU A 16 14.81 14.27 5.46
N ALA A 17 14.55 13.07 6.00
CA ALA A 17 13.38 12.82 6.84
C ALA A 17 13.50 13.48 8.23
N ARG A 18 14.71 13.55 8.81
CA ARG A 18 14.97 14.26 10.08
C ARG A 18 14.84 15.77 9.93
N ILE A 19 15.38 16.34 8.85
CA ILE A 19 15.27 17.79 8.57
C ILE A 19 13.80 18.20 8.38
N ARG A 20 12.93 17.28 7.94
CA ARG A 20 11.51 17.56 7.67
C ARG A 20 10.53 17.08 8.73
N HIS A 21 10.97 16.36 9.77
CA HIS A 21 10.11 15.67 10.74
C HIS A 21 8.94 14.86 10.10
N ALA A 22 9.10 14.40 8.86
CA ALA A 22 8.02 13.87 8.02
C ALA A 22 8.46 12.65 7.20
N ARG A 23 7.50 11.94 6.60
CA ARG A 23 7.79 10.83 5.67
C ARG A 23 8.53 11.37 4.45
N LEU A 24 9.58 10.68 3.99
CA LEU A 24 10.41 11.11 2.86
C LEU A 24 9.62 11.12 1.54
N LEU A 25 8.77 10.10 1.37
CA LEU A 25 7.79 9.98 0.32
C LEU A 25 6.44 9.80 0.98
N HIS A 26 5.40 10.30 0.30
CA HIS A 26 4.04 10.33 0.83
C HIS A 26 3.82 11.12 2.14
N PRO A 27 4.34 12.37 2.24
CA PRO A 27 4.24 13.17 3.45
C PRO A 27 2.79 13.54 3.79
N ALA A 28 1.97 13.84 2.78
CA ALA A 28 0.56 14.16 2.96
C ALA A 28 -0.31 12.91 2.72
N GLY A 29 -1.08 12.51 3.72
CA GLY A 29 -2.04 11.42 3.61
C GLY A 29 -3.12 11.47 4.69
N ARG A 30 -4.06 10.53 4.56
CA ARG A 30 -5.16 10.29 5.49
C ARG A 30 -5.29 8.79 5.69
N THR A 31 -5.37 8.39 6.95
CA THR A 31 -5.49 6.98 7.34
C THR A 31 -6.92 6.73 7.79
N PHE A 32 -7.44 5.56 7.46
CA PHE A 32 -8.79 5.13 7.72
C PHE A 32 -8.78 3.74 8.36
N ALA A 33 -9.74 3.49 9.25
CA ALA A 33 -10.19 2.15 9.58
C ALA A 33 -10.85 1.51 8.37
N GLY A 34 -11.03 0.20 8.40
CA GLY A 34 -11.83 -0.50 7.40
C GLY A 34 -11.86 -2.00 7.62
N GLU A 35 -12.52 -2.68 6.68
CA GLU A 35 -12.53 -4.13 6.57
C GLU A 35 -12.02 -4.52 5.18
N ALA A 36 -11.14 -5.53 5.13
CA ALA A 36 -10.78 -6.21 3.90
C ALA A 36 -11.57 -7.51 3.80
N ARG A 37 -12.26 -7.71 2.68
CA ARG A 37 -12.95 -8.95 2.36
C ARG A 37 -12.31 -9.60 1.14
N ILE A 38 -11.75 -10.78 1.33
CA ILE A 38 -11.23 -11.61 0.25
C ILE A 38 -12.30 -12.61 -0.17
N TRP A 39 -12.56 -12.67 -1.47
CA TRP A 39 -13.49 -13.61 -2.09
C TRP A 39 -12.79 -14.84 -2.64
N GLY A 40 -11.49 -14.72 -2.93
CA GLY A 40 -10.71 -15.69 -3.68
C GLY A 40 -10.60 -15.30 -5.16
N THR A 41 -9.53 -15.73 -5.83
CA THR A 41 -9.25 -15.31 -7.21
C THR A 41 -9.98 -16.23 -8.21
N PRO A 42 -10.85 -15.72 -9.09
CA PRO A 42 -11.65 -16.54 -10.03
C PRO A 42 -10.79 -17.13 -11.13
N GLY A 43 -10.93 -18.43 -11.44
CA GLY A 43 -10.09 -19.14 -12.43
C GLY A 43 -8.87 -19.83 -11.79
N PRO A 44 -7.78 -20.09 -12.53
CA PRO A 44 -6.66 -20.87 -12.00
C PRO A 44 -6.02 -20.23 -10.77
N PRO A 45 -5.74 -20.98 -9.68
CA PRO A 45 -5.20 -20.41 -8.46
C PRO A 45 -3.88 -19.67 -8.71
N THR A 46 -3.63 -18.64 -7.92
CA THR A 46 -2.38 -17.88 -7.96
C THR A 46 -1.24 -18.63 -7.29
N GLY A 47 -1.56 -19.56 -6.37
CA GLY A 47 -0.63 -20.25 -5.49
C GLY A 47 -0.33 -19.45 -4.23
N VAL A 48 -1.15 -18.44 -3.92
CA VAL A 48 -0.99 -17.53 -2.78
C VAL A 48 -2.29 -17.60 -1.97
N PRO A 49 -2.31 -18.28 -0.81
CA PRO A 49 -3.55 -18.50 -0.05
C PRO A 49 -4.30 -17.21 0.28
N LEU A 50 -3.58 -16.11 0.56
CA LEU A 50 -4.19 -14.79 0.81
C LEU A 50 -5.07 -14.30 -0.35
N LEU A 51 -4.75 -14.67 -1.59
CA LEU A 51 -5.48 -14.22 -2.78
C LEU A 51 -6.50 -15.27 -3.25
N ASP A 52 -6.27 -16.54 -2.91
CA ASP A 52 -7.04 -17.66 -3.46
C ASP A 52 -8.17 -18.11 -2.54
N LEU A 53 -8.09 -17.85 -1.23
CA LEU A 53 -9.06 -18.32 -0.23
C LEU A 53 -9.91 -17.17 0.33
N PRO A 54 -11.23 -17.38 0.50
CA PRO A 54 -12.09 -16.39 1.15
C PRO A 54 -11.65 -16.09 2.59
N ALA A 55 -11.66 -14.83 2.96
CA ALA A 55 -11.30 -14.37 4.30
C ALA A 55 -11.80 -12.96 4.58
N ARG A 56 -11.77 -12.55 5.86
CA ARG A 56 -12.06 -11.19 6.29
C ARG A 56 -11.08 -10.76 7.37
N TRP A 57 -10.62 -9.52 7.29
CA TRP A 57 -9.73 -8.94 8.31
C TRP A 57 -10.07 -7.47 8.54
N PRO A 58 -9.97 -7.00 9.80
CA PRO A 58 -9.82 -5.57 10.05
C PRO A 58 -8.62 -5.03 9.25
N ALA A 59 -8.78 -3.83 8.72
CA ALA A 59 -7.78 -3.21 7.87
C ALA A 59 -7.48 -1.77 8.30
N THR A 60 -6.26 -1.33 7.99
CA THR A 60 -5.90 0.09 8.02
C THR A 60 -5.55 0.51 6.60
N ILE A 61 -6.30 1.47 6.07
CA ILE A 61 -6.14 1.97 4.72
C ILE A 61 -5.53 3.37 4.81
N ARG A 62 -4.57 3.69 3.94
CA ARG A 62 -4.02 5.05 3.84
C ARG A 62 -4.01 5.54 2.41
N LEU A 63 -4.67 6.67 2.19
CA LEU A 63 -4.62 7.44 0.95
C LEU A 63 -3.55 8.52 1.08
N SER A 64 -2.77 8.75 0.02
CA SER A 64 -1.69 9.74 0.09
C SER A 64 -1.28 10.30 -1.27
N LYS A 65 -0.68 11.49 -1.23
CA LYS A 65 0.05 12.07 -2.37
C LYS A 65 1.50 11.59 -2.35
N GLY A 66 2.19 11.48 -3.48
CA GLY A 66 3.58 11.02 -3.54
C GLY A 66 4.56 12.09 -3.08
N VAL A 67 4.29 13.34 -3.49
CA VAL A 67 5.05 14.55 -3.15
C VAL A 67 4.10 15.62 -2.59
N PRO A 68 4.60 16.71 -1.95
CA PRO A 68 3.73 17.74 -1.38
C PRO A 68 3.21 18.72 -2.45
N THR A 69 2.59 18.22 -3.52
CA THR A 69 1.93 19.10 -4.51
C THR A 69 0.66 19.73 -3.93
N PRO A 70 0.21 20.90 -4.43
CA PRO A 70 -1.04 21.51 -3.97
C PRO A 70 -2.28 20.60 -4.15
N GLY A 71 -3.37 20.93 -3.48
CA GLY A 71 -4.65 20.22 -3.61
C GLY A 71 -5.14 20.17 -5.06
N GLY A 72 -5.60 19.01 -5.52
CA GLY A 72 -6.11 18.80 -6.89
C GLY A 72 -5.08 18.81 -8.03
N TRP A 73 -3.79 19.05 -7.75
CA TRP A 73 -2.72 18.93 -8.74
C TRP A 73 -2.36 17.46 -9.01
N PRO A 74 -1.92 17.12 -10.24
CA PRO A 74 -1.45 15.78 -10.56
C PRO A 74 -0.31 15.34 -9.64
N ASP A 75 -0.41 14.13 -9.12
CA ASP A 75 0.62 13.53 -8.29
C ASP A 75 0.60 12.00 -8.46
N VAL A 76 1.69 11.32 -8.12
CA VAL A 76 1.69 9.87 -8.00
C VAL A 76 1.03 9.53 -6.66
N LEU A 77 -0.27 9.25 -6.70
CA LEU A 77 -1.05 8.96 -5.51
C LEU A 77 -0.73 7.56 -5.00
N GLY A 78 -0.82 7.36 -3.69
CA GLY A 78 -0.57 6.09 -3.03
C GLY A 78 -1.78 5.58 -2.27
N VAL A 79 -2.01 4.27 -2.36
CA VAL A 79 -2.91 3.51 -1.49
C VAL A 79 -2.07 2.49 -0.73
N ALA A 80 -2.18 2.46 0.59
CA ALA A 80 -1.58 1.42 1.42
C ALA A 80 -2.68 0.72 2.22
N VAL A 81 -2.62 -0.60 2.32
CA VAL A 81 -3.53 -1.41 3.12
C VAL A 81 -2.70 -2.30 4.03
N ARG A 82 -3.01 -2.27 5.32
CA ARG A 82 -2.54 -3.23 6.31
C ARG A 82 -3.70 -4.13 6.67
N LEU A 83 -3.50 -5.44 6.54
CA LEU A 83 -4.42 -6.46 7.03
C LEU A 83 -3.98 -6.87 8.44
N HIS A 84 -4.86 -6.76 9.42
CA HIS A 84 -4.63 -7.19 10.79
C HIS A 84 -5.11 -8.63 10.95
N ARG A 85 -4.17 -9.56 11.00
CA ARG A 85 -4.42 -11.00 10.84
C ARG A 85 -4.21 -11.81 12.11
N ASP A 86 -4.42 -11.22 13.28
CA ASP A 86 -4.13 -11.88 14.55
C ASP A 86 -4.81 -13.26 14.65
N PRO A 87 -4.09 -14.31 15.08
CA PRO A 87 -2.74 -14.29 15.67
C PRO A 87 -1.57 -14.30 14.66
N GLU A 88 -1.84 -14.30 13.35
CA GLU A 88 -0.79 -14.25 12.33
C GLU A 88 -0.21 -12.83 12.15
N PRO A 89 1.03 -12.72 11.65
CA PRO A 89 1.62 -11.42 11.35
C PRO A 89 0.79 -10.59 10.36
N PRO A 90 0.78 -9.25 10.51
CA PRO A 90 0.07 -8.38 9.60
C PRO A 90 0.67 -8.43 8.19
N VAL A 91 -0.14 -8.05 7.21
CA VAL A 91 0.29 -7.95 5.80
C VAL A 91 0.14 -6.52 5.33
N ASP A 92 1.21 -5.94 4.77
CA ASP A 92 1.22 -4.60 4.19
C ASP A 92 1.32 -4.67 2.67
N LEU A 93 0.32 -4.09 2.02
CA LEU A 93 0.24 -3.95 0.58
C LEU A 93 0.25 -2.47 0.20
N LEU A 94 1.10 -2.10 -0.75
CA LEU A 94 1.29 -0.71 -1.16
C LEU A 94 1.19 -0.63 -2.68
N TRP A 95 0.37 0.33 -3.12
CA TRP A 95 0.13 0.61 -4.52
C TRP A 95 0.32 2.09 -4.81
N SER A 96 0.63 2.38 -6.06
CA SER A 96 0.76 3.74 -6.58
C SER A 96 -0.09 3.91 -7.83
N SER A 97 -0.58 5.12 -8.06
CA SER A 97 -1.42 5.42 -9.21
C SER A 97 -0.72 5.05 -10.50
N SER A 98 -1.41 4.33 -11.37
CA SER A 98 -0.84 3.64 -12.52
C SER A 98 -1.96 3.31 -13.53
N GLY A 99 -1.64 2.56 -14.59
CA GLY A 99 -2.61 2.17 -15.61
C GLY A 99 -3.03 0.70 -15.51
N ALA A 100 -4.25 0.40 -15.97
CA ALA A 100 -4.78 -0.96 -15.94
C ALA A 100 -4.17 -1.88 -17.02
N ALA A 101 -3.74 -1.30 -18.16
CA ALA A 101 -3.17 -2.06 -19.27
C ALA A 101 -1.87 -2.80 -18.86
N PRO A 102 -1.56 -3.96 -19.47
CA PRO A 102 -0.35 -4.74 -19.17
C PRO A 102 0.96 -3.95 -19.15
N VAL A 103 1.16 -3.03 -20.10
CA VAL A 103 2.39 -2.22 -20.21
C VAL A 103 2.37 -1.01 -19.26
N LEU A 104 1.20 -0.63 -18.75
CA LEU A 104 1.06 0.54 -17.89
C LEU A 104 1.07 0.20 -16.40
N ARG A 105 0.81 -1.05 -16.01
CA ARG A 105 0.78 -1.49 -14.59
C ARG A 105 2.13 -1.50 -13.89
N ASN A 106 3.19 -1.20 -14.62
CA ASN A 106 4.56 -1.04 -14.16
C ASN A 106 5.07 0.40 -14.26
N LEU A 107 4.18 1.36 -14.57
CA LEU A 107 4.51 2.77 -14.67
C LEU A 107 3.75 3.58 -13.61
N PRO A 108 4.44 4.38 -12.79
CA PRO A 108 3.78 5.38 -11.96
C PRO A 108 3.19 6.45 -12.89
N LEU A 109 1.89 6.68 -12.79
CA LEU A 109 1.18 7.68 -13.59
C LEU A 109 0.59 8.75 -12.65
N PRO A 110 0.98 10.02 -12.79
CA PRO A 110 0.38 11.11 -12.02
C PRO A 110 -1.11 11.25 -12.31
N ARG A 111 -1.91 11.50 -11.28
CA ARG A 111 -3.35 11.69 -11.38
C ARG A 111 -3.84 12.78 -10.45
N ARG A 112 -4.96 13.39 -10.81
CA ARG A 112 -5.61 14.46 -10.02
C ARG A 112 -6.68 13.95 -9.06
N ARG A 113 -7.18 12.72 -9.25
CA ARG A 113 -8.27 12.11 -8.47
C ARG A 113 -7.81 10.88 -7.72
N PHE A 114 -8.37 10.62 -6.54
CA PHE A 114 -8.12 9.41 -5.76
C PHE A 114 -8.90 8.18 -6.29
N THR A 115 -9.98 8.37 -7.05
CA THR A 115 -10.71 7.24 -7.67
C THR A 115 -10.06 6.75 -8.95
N GLY A 116 -9.50 5.53 -8.93
CA GLY A 116 -9.13 4.80 -10.15
C GLY A 116 -8.08 3.72 -9.92
N THR A 117 -7.16 3.53 -10.87
CA THR A 117 -6.23 2.39 -10.85
C THR A 117 -4.92 2.69 -10.12
N TYR A 118 -4.61 1.81 -9.17
CA TYR A 118 -3.34 1.74 -8.48
C TYR A 118 -2.75 0.36 -8.66
N THR A 119 -1.44 0.26 -8.84
CA THR A 119 -0.75 -1.02 -9.02
C THR A 119 0.45 -1.10 -8.10
N SER A 120 0.93 -2.31 -7.86
CA SER A 120 2.17 -2.53 -7.12
C SER A 120 3.40 -1.95 -7.84
N ILE A 121 3.25 -1.55 -9.12
CA ILE A 121 4.28 -1.13 -10.10
C ILE A 121 5.29 -2.23 -10.40
N MET A 122 5.72 -2.96 -9.39
CA MET A 122 6.65 -4.06 -9.47
C MET A 122 5.89 -5.38 -9.30
N PRO A 123 6.29 -6.43 -10.05
CA PRO A 123 5.74 -7.74 -9.84
C PRO A 123 6.28 -8.37 -8.55
N PHE A 124 5.42 -9.11 -7.87
CA PHE A 124 5.81 -10.11 -6.89
C PHE A 124 6.10 -11.44 -7.60
N ARG A 125 6.95 -12.27 -6.99
CA ARG A 125 7.06 -13.67 -7.35
C ARG A 125 6.17 -14.52 -6.46
N ALA A 126 5.39 -15.39 -7.09
CA ALA A 126 4.63 -16.46 -6.46
C ALA A 126 5.12 -17.79 -7.08
N GLY A 127 6.03 -18.49 -6.41
CA GLY A 127 6.77 -19.59 -7.00
C GLY A 127 7.48 -19.18 -8.31
N GLY A 128 7.17 -19.88 -9.40
CA GLY A 128 7.69 -19.58 -10.75
C GLY A 128 7.03 -18.39 -11.45
N ARG A 129 5.93 -17.85 -10.93
CA ARG A 129 5.08 -16.86 -11.61
C ARG A 129 5.38 -15.44 -11.15
N ARG A 130 5.13 -14.47 -12.03
CA ARG A 130 5.14 -13.03 -11.71
C ARG A 130 3.70 -12.54 -11.63
N LEU A 131 3.36 -11.94 -10.50
CA LEU A 131 2.03 -11.40 -10.23
C LEU A 131 2.13 -9.91 -9.92
N PHE A 132 1.22 -9.13 -10.49
CA PHE A 132 0.98 -7.75 -10.11
C PHE A 132 -0.27 -7.70 -9.25
N LEU A 133 -0.25 -6.82 -8.26
CA LEU A 133 -1.43 -6.50 -7.46
C LEU A 133 -1.94 -5.12 -7.84
N ALA A 134 -3.24 -4.92 -7.73
CA ALA A 134 -3.88 -3.64 -7.97
C ALA A 134 -4.96 -3.35 -6.93
N VAL A 135 -5.19 -2.05 -6.77
CA VAL A 135 -6.42 -1.49 -6.20
C VAL A 135 -7.13 -0.76 -7.34
N LEU A 136 -8.37 -1.11 -7.60
CA LEU A 136 -9.21 -0.56 -8.66
C LEU A 136 -10.37 0.19 -8.02
N ALA A 137 -10.84 1.24 -8.70
CA ALA A 137 -12.11 1.86 -8.35
C ALA A 137 -13.24 0.85 -8.54
N ASP A 138 -14.15 0.79 -7.58
CA ASP A 138 -15.45 0.17 -7.74
C ASP A 138 -16.38 1.17 -8.46
N PRO A 139 -16.97 0.83 -9.63
CA PRO A 139 -17.89 1.71 -10.35
C PRO A 139 -19.13 2.11 -9.54
N GLU A 140 -19.54 1.29 -8.58
CA GLU A 140 -20.71 1.54 -7.72
C GLU A 140 -20.34 2.31 -6.45
N SER A 141 -19.05 2.57 -6.21
CA SER A 141 -18.57 3.34 -5.06
C SER A 141 -18.48 4.83 -5.39
N PRO A 142 -18.70 5.72 -4.41
CA PRO A 142 -18.58 7.17 -4.62
C PRO A 142 -17.15 7.60 -4.99
N ASP A 143 -17.04 8.76 -5.66
CA ASP A 143 -15.74 9.36 -6.01
C ASP A 143 -15.00 9.83 -4.74
N LEU A 144 -13.73 9.43 -4.59
CA LEU A 144 -12.83 9.85 -3.52
C LEU A 144 -12.27 11.27 -3.72
N GLY A 145 -12.75 12.01 -4.73
CA GLY A 145 -12.38 13.38 -4.98
C GLY A 145 -10.95 13.58 -5.51
N ARG A 146 -10.56 14.86 -5.54
CA ARG A 146 -9.27 15.36 -6.05
C ARG A 146 -8.27 15.72 -4.95
N GLY A 147 -8.72 15.73 -3.71
CA GLY A 147 -7.92 16.10 -2.55
C GLY A 147 -8.18 15.19 -1.36
N LEU A 148 -7.26 15.21 -0.39
CA LEU A 148 -7.40 14.41 0.83
C LEU A 148 -8.62 14.82 1.67
N ALA A 149 -8.97 16.11 1.70
CA ALA A 149 -10.17 16.58 2.39
C ALA A 149 -11.46 16.07 1.75
N GLU A 150 -11.51 16.06 0.41
CA GLU A 150 -12.65 15.48 -0.33
C GLU A 150 -12.73 13.96 -0.11
N ALA A 151 -11.59 13.27 -0.08
CA ALA A 151 -11.55 11.83 0.23
C ALA A 151 -12.08 11.53 1.64
N VAL A 152 -11.71 12.34 2.64
CA VAL A 152 -12.25 12.22 4.01
C VAL A 152 -13.76 12.44 4.03
N ALA A 153 -14.25 13.46 3.34
CA ALA A 153 -15.68 13.75 3.28
C ALA A 153 -16.47 12.62 2.59
N ALA A 154 -15.94 12.06 1.49
CA ALA A 154 -16.55 10.92 0.81
C ALA A 154 -16.60 9.68 1.71
N VAL A 155 -15.54 9.44 2.48
CA VAL A 155 -15.48 8.32 3.41
C VAL A 155 -16.50 8.46 4.55
N ALA A 156 -16.61 9.64 5.14
CA ALA A 156 -17.58 9.91 6.21
C ALA A 156 -19.04 9.82 5.74
N ALA A 157 -19.30 9.96 4.44
CA ALA A 157 -20.65 9.97 3.89
C ALA A 157 -21.16 8.57 3.53
N ASP A 158 -20.32 7.71 2.95
CA ASP A 158 -20.82 6.52 2.22
C ASP A 158 -19.80 5.36 2.15
N GLU A 159 -18.80 5.34 3.06
CA GLU A 159 -17.89 4.20 3.27
C GLU A 159 -17.38 3.51 1.97
N PRO A 160 -16.64 4.25 1.13
CA PRO A 160 -16.28 3.83 -0.22
C PRO A 160 -15.50 2.52 -0.24
N ARG A 161 -15.64 1.82 -1.36
CA ARG A 161 -15.02 0.53 -1.60
C ARG A 161 -13.97 0.63 -2.68
N LEU A 162 -12.89 -0.12 -2.49
CA LEU A 162 -11.85 -0.30 -3.50
C LEU A 162 -11.64 -1.79 -3.76
N VAL A 163 -11.63 -2.17 -5.03
CA VAL A 163 -11.50 -3.58 -5.44
C VAL A 163 -10.03 -3.98 -5.49
N LEU A 164 -9.69 -5.06 -4.80
CA LEU A 164 -8.38 -5.69 -4.88
C LEU A 164 -8.33 -6.66 -6.05
N ALA A 165 -7.31 -6.56 -6.89
CA ALA A 165 -7.15 -7.40 -8.06
C ALA A 165 -5.72 -7.91 -8.26
N VAL A 166 -5.60 -9.06 -8.92
CA VAL A 166 -4.32 -9.68 -9.29
C VAL A 166 -4.26 -9.94 -10.78
N ALA A 167 -3.08 -9.84 -11.36
CA ALA A 167 -2.85 -10.20 -12.76
C ALA A 167 -1.46 -10.76 -12.99
N SER A 168 -1.29 -11.53 -14.06
CA SER A 168 0.05 -11.84 -14.59
C SER A 168 0.62 -10.61 -15.31
N ALA A 169 1.82 -10.72 -15.89
CA ALA A 169 2.42 -9.63 -16.66
C ALA A 169 1.54 -9.17 -17.84
N VAL A 170 0.90 -10.11 -18.54
CA VAL A 170 0.11 -9.83 -19.75
C VAL A 170 -1.40 -10.09 -19.59
N GLY A 171 -1.80 -10.73 -18.48
CA GLY A 171 -3.18 -11.11 -18.25
C GLY A 171 -4.10 -9.96 -17.82
N ARG A 172 -5.40 -10.19 -17.97
CA ARG A 172 -6.44 -9.33 -17.40
C ARG A 172 -6.38 -9.31 -15.87
N TRP A 173 -6.88 -8.22 -15.28
CA TRP A 173 -7.11 -8.16 -13.84
C TRP A 173 -8.19 -9.16 -13.44
N ARG A 174 -7.91 -9.89 -12.36
CA ARG A 174 -8.83 -10.82 -11.71
C ARG A 174 -9.10 -10.26 -10.31
N PRO A 175 -10.29 -9.69 -10.06
CA PRO A 175 -10.69 -9.27 -8.74
C PRO A 175 -10.63 -10.45 -7.77
N PHE A 176 -10.10 -10.24 -6.57
CA PHE A 176 -10.01 -11.29 -5.54
C PHE A 176 -10.57 -10.83 -4.18
N GLY A 177 -10.90 -9.55 -4.03
CA GLY A 177 -11.45 -8.99 -2.81
C GLY A 177 -11.73 -7.50 -2.92
N GLU A 178 -12.06 -6.91 -1.79
CA GLU A 178 -12.30 -5.47 -1.63
C GLU A 178 -11.75 -4.98 -0.28
N VAL A 179 -11.55 -3.67 -0.18
CA VAL A 179 -11.41 -2.95 1.08
C VAL A 179 -12.47 -1.87 1.16
N ARG A 180 -13.21 -1.84 2.26
CA ARG A 180 -14.13 -0.75 2.61
C ARG A 180 -13.41 0.23 3.53
N LEU A 181 -13.54 1.51 3.27
CA LEU A 181 -12.99 2.56 4.11
C LEU A 181 -14.09 3.05 5.06
N ASP A 182 -13.79 3.01 6.36
CA ASP A 182 -14.70 3.40 7.43
C ASP A 182 -14.17 4.69 8.07
N ASP A 183 -14.08 4.80 9.40
CA ASP A 183 -13.68 6.04 10.07
C ASP A 183 -12.25 6.55 9.76
N GLU A 184 -12.09 7.87 9.61
CA GLU A 184 -10.77 8.51 9.61
C GLU A 184 -10.07 8.29 10.96
N ARG A 185 -8.80 7.90 10.89
CA ARG A 185 -7.91 7.84 12.05
C ARG A 185 -7.26 9.20 12.27
N GLY A 186 -7.18 9.62 13.53
CA GLY A 186 -6.65 10.93 13.89
C GLY A 186 -5.23 11.18 13.38
N ALA A 187 -4.87 12.44 13.19
CA ALA A 187 -3.58 12.85 12.62
C ALA A 187 -2.36 12.30 13.38
N ALA A 188 -2.45 12.12 14.70
CA ALA A 188 -1.40 11.51 15.51
C ALA A 188 -1.17 10.03 15.16
N GLU A 189 -2.26 9.27 14.93
CA GLU A 189 -2.19 7.88 14.50
C GLU A 189 -1.63 7.76 13.08
N ASP A 190 -2.05 8.63 12.13
CA ASP A 190 -1.45 8.68 10.79
C ASP A 190 0.06 8.98 10.86
N ALA A 191 0.47 9.94 11.70
CA ALA A 191 1.87 10.30 11.84
C ALA A 191 2.73 9.15 12.40
N ALA A 192 2.20 8.40 13.38
CA ALA A 192 2.87 7.27 14.01
C ALA A 192 2.90 6.01 13.11
N LEU A 193 1.90 5.84 12.25
CA LEU A 193 1.75 4.64 11.42
C LEU A 193 2.95 4.47 10.46
N ALA A 194 3.48 3.25 10.41
CA ALA A 194 4.52 2.86 9.47
C ALA A 194 4.18 1.52 8.82
N PHE A 195 3.87 1.57 7.52
CA PHE A 195 3.78 0.37 6.68
C PHE A 195 5.19 -0.19 6.39
N ASP A 196 5.31 -1.51 6.37
CA ASP A 196 6.53 -2.24 6.06
C ASP A 196 6.26 -3.31 4.99
N PRO A 197 6.14 -2.94 3.70
CA PRO A 197 5.79 -3.86 2.60
C PRO A 197 6.83 -4.97 2.35
N ILE A 198 7.94 -4.95 3.09
CA ILE A 198 9.05 -5.90 2.96
C ILE A 198 9.02 -6.88 4.12
N GLY A 199 8.92 -6.38 5.35
CA GLY A 199 8.73 -7.22 6.55
C GLY A 199 7.37 -7.90 6.59
N ASN A 200 6.33 -7.25 6.08
CA ASN A 200 4.93 -7.70 6.11
C ASN A 200 4.42 -8.07 4.71
N VAL A 201 5.27 -8.66 3.86
CA VAL A 201 4.85 -9.16 2.54
C VAL A 201 3.87 -10.34 2.71
N PRO A 202 2.82 -10.48 1.86
CA PRO A 202 1.95 -11.66 1.90
C PRO A 202 2.74 -12.98 1.88
N PRO A 203 2.41 -13.95 2.75
CA PRO A 203 2.99 -15.28 2.69
C PRO A 203 2.82 -15.90 1.29
N GLY A 204 3.90 -16.44 0.73
CA GLY A 204 3.94 -16.97 -0.64
C GLY A 204 4.29 -15.94 -1.72
N LEU A 205 4.29 -14.65 -1.40
CA LEU A 205 4.81 -13.59 -2.28
C LEU A 205 6.23 -13.18 -1.88
N ARG A 206 7.06 -12.91 -2.88
CA ARG A 206 8.40 -12.35 -2.70
C ARG A 206 8.59 -11.13 -3.58
N LEU A 207 9.04 -10.03 -2.99
CA LEU A 207 9.60 -8.92 -3.76
C LEU A 207 10.93 -9.36 -4.34
N THR A 208 11.15 -9.17 -5.64
CA THR A 208 12.41 -9.55 -6.29
C THR A 208 12.98 -8.44 -7.16
N GLY A 209 14.30 -8.45 -7.30
CA GLY A 209 15.06 -7.53 -8.14
C GLY A 209 15.76 -6.41 -7.37
N PRO A 210 16.67 -5.68 -8.03
CA PRO A 210 17.46 -4.60 -7.41
C PRO A 210 16.60 -3.48 -6.81
N LEU A 211 15.42 -3.23 -7.38
CA LEU A 211 14.46 -2.24 -6.89
C LEU A 211 13.80 -2.63 -5.55
N ALA A 212 13.72 -3.92 -5.22
CA ALA A 212 13.27 -4.36 -3.89
C ALA A 212 14.28 -3.94 -2.81
N ARG A 213 15.59 -4.04 -3.10
CA ARG A 213 16.66 -3.60 -2.19
C ARG A 213 16.67 -2.08 -2.03
N LEU A 214 16.45 -1.34 -3.12
CA LEU A 214 16.34 0.12 -3.07
C LEU A 214 15.14 0.59 -2.22
N ARG A 215 13.99 -0.09 -2.34
CA ARG A 215 12.82 0.17 -1.47
C ARG A 215 13.13 -0.14 -0.02
N ASP A 216 13.82 -1.25 0.26
CA ASP A 216 14.16 -1.66 1.63
C ASP A 216 15.00 -0.61 2.36
N ASP A 217 16.06 -0.15 1.72
CA ASP A 217 16.92 0.89 2.27
C ASP A 217 16.16 2.24 2.43
N GLY A 218 15.33 2.62 1.46
CA GLY A 218 14.51 3.83 1.54
C GLY A 218 13.48 3.81 2.68
N TYR A 219 12.73 2.71 2.82
CA TYR A 219 11.74 2.56 3.90
C TYR A 219 12.43 2.46 5.27
N ARG A 220 13.52 1.68 5.40
CA ARG A 220 14.29 1.58 6.65
C ARG A 220 14.85 2.94 7.09
N GLY A 221 15.47 3.68 6.17
CA GLY A 221 16.01 5.02 6.44
C GLY A 221 14.93 6.01 6.89
N SER A 222 13.79 6.03 6.19
CA SER A 222 12.67 6.91 6.53
C SER A 222 12.04 6.57 7.88
N ARG A 223 11.93 5.29 8.25
CA ARG A 223 11.41 4.85 9.56
C ARG A 223 12.34 5.27 10.72
N ARG A 224 13.63 4.95 10.61
CA ARG A 224 14.63 5.26 11.66
C ARG A 224 14.72 6.75 11.96
N ALA A 225 14.52 7.60 10.95
CA ALA A 225 14.54 9.05 11.11
C ALA A 225 13.34 9.62 11.88
N ARG A 226 12.17 8.98 11.85
CA ARG A 226 10.96 9.45 12.53
C ARG A 226 10.80 8.93 13.96
N GLY A 227 11.64 7.99 14.41
CA GLY A 227 11.42 7.28 15.67
C GLY A 227 10.15 6.43 15.68
N ALA A 228 9.57 6.14 14.50
CA ALA A 228 8.37 5.33 14.39
C ALA A 228 8.69 3.90 14.86
N ALA A 229 8.09 3.49 15.98
CA ALA A 229 8.22 2.13 16.46
C ALA A 229 7.58 1.18 15.43
N LEU A 230 8.25 0.06 15.14
CA LEU A 230 7.53 -1.08 14.58
C LEU A 230 6.42 -1.39 15.57
N SER A 231 5.16 -1.44 15.13
CA SER A 231 4.11 -2.06 15.92
C SER A 231 4.53 -3.51 16.15
N ARG A 232 5.17 -3.78 17.30
CA ARG A 232 5.53 -5.12 17.73
C ARG A 232 4.25 -5.79 18.19
N ALA A 233 3.53 -6.40 17.28
CA ALA A 233 2.73 -7.56 17.63
C ALA A 233 3.64 -8.80 17.55
N ALA A 234 3.82 -9.44 18.72
CA ALA A 234 4.40 -10.76 18.96
C ALA A 234 5.77 -11.12 18.33
N ARG A 235 6.84 -10.71 19.01
CA ARG A 235 8.01 -11.59 19.20
C ARG A 235 8.06 -12.00 20.66
N ARG A 236 7.28 -13.01 21.04
CA ARG A 236 7.48 -13.93 22.17
C ARG A 236 6.63 -15.18 21.88
N GLY A 237 7.26 -16.36 21.86
CA GLY A 237 6.68 -17.64 21.50
C GLY A 237 7.52 -18.30 20.43
#